data_AF-A0A4R0EZ58-F1
#
_entry.id   AF-A0A4R0EZ58-F1
#
_cell.length_a   1.000
_cell.length_b   1.000
_cell.length_c   1.000
_cell.angle_alpha   90.00
_cell.angle_beta   90.00
_cell.angle_gamma   90.00
#
_symmetry.space_group_name_H-M   'P 1'
#
loop_
_entity.id
_entity.type
_entity.pdbx_description
1 polymer ?
#
loop_
_entity_poly.entity_id
_entity_poly.type
_entity_poly.pdbx_seq_one_letter_code
_entity_poly.pdbx_strand_id
1 'polypeptide(L)'
;MKTFLAILTILNFIFIIDLIFFNSYCIKKVRYLKKFIPNIIKKLIDSFKDLVYRKLFNEEEKKEKFNNDRFKLAKPEPSLIESAENLKIEILSYINKKPNFLLENYPPHQTIYSLKHRIENLTTNEVYLLETIKNGLIKINYDQVEDRELATHYIEIITLLESYDSIHSSYKNGMKNFYDSVWQELNSEINKFRRLNEVLKNAKTSHVYQKSERQSSLAFYIYLGLALITIVLTVLFSIFILEQKKYFKTILEIDNYDYWALKLTGIFISITLITFLIKQAVHYQKKKDQAQRIRLELDALPTYIFDLEEKDKKNIRKELIPKYFGNNSDLTTLNEIGNIVTEQLKTSSDVAKSSAEVIKALTPK
;
A
#
# COMPACT_ATOMS: atom_id res chain seq x y z
N MET A 1 -44.14 -35.27 42.08
CA MET A 1 -43.13 -35.65 41.05
C MET A 1 -43.50 -35.25 39.62
N LYS A 2 -44.68 -35.61 39.06
CA LYS A 2 -45.06 -35.26 37.66
C LYS A 2 -45.25 -33.76 37.39
N THR A 3 -45.79 -33.01 38.35
CA THR A 3 -45.98 -31.55 38.28
C THR A 3 -44.65 -30.79 38.32
N PHE A 4 -43.68 -31.29 39.09
CA PHE A 4 -42.34 -30.71 39.21
C PHE A 4 -41.51 -30.90 37.93
N LEU A 5 -41.58 -32.07 37.30
CA LEU A 5 -40.91 -32.32 36.03
C LEU A 5 -41.48 -31.44 34.90
N ALA A 6 -42.79 -31.18 34.92
CA ALA A 6 -43.47 -30.29 33.98
C ALA A 6 -43.07 -28.82 34.17
N ILE A 7 -42.93 -28.36 35.41
CA ILE A 7 -42.47 -26.99 35.71
C ILE A 7 -41.00 -26.83 35.27
N LEU A 8 -40.14 -27.82 35.52
CA LEU A 8 -38.73 -27.77 35.12
C LEU A 8 -38.56 -27.80 33.59
N THR A 9 -39.38 -28.58 32.86
CA THR A 9 -39.36 -28.58 31.39
C THR A 9 -39.91 -27.27 30.82
N ILE A 10 -40.96 -26.68 31.41
CA ILE A 10 -41.47 -25.36 31.01
C ILE A 10 -40.42 -24.27 31.28
N LEU A 11 -39.73 -24.31 32.43
CA LEU A 11 -38.69 -23.33 32.76
C LEU A 11 -37.49 -23.44 31.81
N ASN A 12 -37.03 -24.67 31.51
CA ASN A 12 -35.98 -24.91 30.52
C ASN A 12 -36.42 -24.49 29.11
N PHE A 13 -37.69 -24.69 28.74
CA PHE A 13 -38.22 -24.28 27.44
C PHE A 13 -38.30 -22.75 27.32
N ILE A 14 -38.73 -22.05 28.37
CA ILE A 14 -38.70 -20.57 28.45
C ILE A 14 -37.26 -20.07 28.38
N PHE A 15 -36.31 -20.71 29.08
CA PHE A 15 -34.90 -20.31 29.05
C PHE A 15 -34.25 -20.52 27.67
N ILE A 16 -34.58 -21.62 26.97
CA ILE A 16 -34.11 -21.89 25.61
C ILE A 16 -34.75 -20.93 24.61
N ILE A 17 -36.04 -20.63 24.76
CA ILE A 17 -36.74 -19.63 23.94
C ILE A 17 -36.13 -18.24 24.17
N ASP A 18 -35.91 -17.82 25.41
CA ASP A 18 -35.25 -16.54 25.70
C ASP A 18 -33.82 -16.52 25.16
N LEU A 19 -33.04 -17.59 25.25
CA LEU A 19 -31.67 -17.62 24.71
C LEU A 19 -31.64 -17.55 23.16
N ILE A 20 -32.59 -18.20 22.49
CA ILE A 20 -32.75 -18.18 21.02
C ILE A 20 -33.33 -16.84 20.56
N PHE A 21 -34.32 -16.30 21.26
CA PHE A 21 -34.96 -15.03 20.93
C PHE A 21 -34.09 -13.83 21.30
N PHE A 22 -33.32 -13.84 22.39
CA PHE A 22 -32.39 -12.76 22.71
C PHE A 22 -31.24 -12.69 21.69
N ASN A 23 -30.75 -13.86 21.23
CA ASN A 23 -29.78 -13.94 20.13
C ASN A 23 -30.39 -13.40 18.81
N SER A 24 -31.65 -13.73 18.49
CA SER A 24 -32.35 -13.26 17.28
C SER A 24 -32.80 -11.79 17.34
N TYR A 25 -33.22 -11.32 18.52
CA TYR A 25 -33.78 -9.97 18.77
C TYR A 25 -32.67 -8.92 18.82
N CYS A 26 -31.52 -9.21 19.44
CA CYS A 26 -30.34 -8.34 19.36
C CYS A 26 -29.79 -8.25 17.93
N ILE A 27 -29.82 -9.35 17.15
CA ILE A 27 -29.39 -9.34 15.74
C ILE A 27 -30.36 -8.54 14.83
N LYS A 28 -31.67 -8.54 15.13
CA LYS A 28 -32.68 -7.76 14.37
C LYS A 28 -32.68 -6.26 14.72
N LYS A 29 -32.48 -5.86 15.99
CA LYS A 29 -32.47 -4.44 16.39
C LYS A 29 -31.18 -3.72 15.96
N VAL A 30 -30.04 -4.41 15.94
CA VAL A 30 -28.80 -3.90 15.32
C VAL A 30 -28.97 -3.68 13.82
N ARG A 31 -29.87 -4.43 13.16
CA ARG A 31 -30.19 -4.27 11.73
C ARG A 31 -31.05 -3.03 11.42
N TYR A 32 -31.87 -2.56 12.37
CA TYR A 32 -32.68 -1.34 12.23
C TYR A 32 -31.86 -0.06 12.48
N LEU A 33 -30.97 -0.07 13.48
CA LEU A 33 -29.98 1.01 13.67
C LEU A 33 -29.03 1.15 12.47
N LYS A 34 -28.74 0.03 11.78
CA LYS A 34 -27.97 -0.02 10.53
C LYS A 34 -28.67 0.62 9.33
N LYS A 35 -29.95 1.03 9.40
CA LYS A 35 -30.64 1.78 8.33
C LYS A 35 -30.74 3.29 8.60
N PHE A 36 -30.83 3.70 9.87
CA PHE A 36 -30.89 5.12 10.25
C PHE A 36 -29.50 5.80 10.21
N ILE A 37 -28.47 5.07 10.65
CA ILE A 37 -27.07 5.53 10.64
C ILE A 37 -26.53 5.77 9.21
N PRO A 38 -26.72 4.91 8.20
CA PRO A 38 -26.18 5.16 6.86
C PRO A 38 -26.88 6.31 6.14
N ASN A 39 -28.14 6.67 6.43
CA ASN A 39 -28.76 7.80 5.72
C ASN A 39 -28.21 9.14 6.21
N ILE A 40 -27.99 9.29 7.51
CA ILE A 40 -27.37 10.49 8.09
C ILE A 40 -25.88 10.55 7.71
N ILE A 41 -25.16 9.42 7.80
CA ILE A 41 -23.75 9.33 7.39
C ILE A 41 -23.61 9.49 5.87
N LYS A 42 -24.53 8.99 5.04
CA LYS A 42 -24.51 9.19 3.59
C LYS A 42 -24.81 10.64 3.23
N LYS A 43 -25.77 11.30 3.88
CA LYS A 43 -25.98 12.75 3.73
C LYS A 43 -24.75 13.56 4.14
N LEU A 44 -24.10 13.18 5.24
CA LEU A 44 -22.86 13.80 5.70
C LEU A 44 -21.71 13.54 4.73
N ILE A 45 -21.55 12.32 4.22
CA ILE A 45 -20.52 11.95 3.24
C ILE A 45 -20.78 12.64 1.91
N ASP A 46 -22.01 12.70 1.43
CA ASP A 46 -22.36 13.38 0.18
C ASP A 46 -22.17 14.91 0.33
N SER A 47 -22.54 15.48 1.48
CA SER A 47 -22.28 16.90 1.78
C SER A 47 -20.78 17.19 1.95
N PHE A 48 -20.01 16.27 2.55
CA PHE A 48 -18.56 16.39 2.67
C PHE A 48 -17.87 16.15 1.33
N LYS A 49 -18.41 15.29 0.47
CA LYS A 49 -17.92 15.03 -0.88
C LYS A 49 -18.20 16.21 -1.79
N ASP A 50 -19.35 16.85 -1.70
CA ASP A 50 -19.64 18.12 -2.40
C ASP A 50 -18.76 19.26 -1.88
N LEU A 51 -18.52 19.33 -0.57
CA LEU A 51 -17.65 20.34 0.04
C LEU A 51 -16.18 20.11 -0.34
N VAL A 52 -15.72 18.86 -0.37
CA VAL A 52 -14.36 18.48 -0.81
C VAL A 52 -14.22 18.61 -2.33
N TYR A 53 -15.23 18.27 -3.14
CA TYR A 53 -15.19 18.46 -4.59
C TYR A 53 -15.21 19.93 -4.98
N ARG A 54 -16.04 20.76 -4.32
CA ARG A 54 -16.01 22.21 -4.52
C ARG A 54 -14.74 22.88 -4.00
N LYS A 55 -14.03 22.27 -3.05
CA LYS A 55 -12.79 22.84 -2.49
C LYS A 55 -11.52 22.30 -3.13
N LEU A 56 -11.56 21.12 -3.78
CA LEU A 56 -10.44 20.52 -4.53
C LEU A 56 -10.53 20.74 -6.04
N PHE A 57 -11.72 20.96 -6.62
CA PHE A 57 -11.92 21.04 -8.07
C PHE A 57 -12.61 22.33 -8.54
N ASN A 58 -12.74 23.33 -7.67
CA ASN A 58 -13.31 24.64 -8.02
C ASN A 58 -12.28 25.78 -7.92
N GLU A 59 -11.00 25.44 -8.11
CA GLU A 59 -10.06 26.40 -8.69
C GLU A 59 -9.78 25.98 -10.13
N GLU A 60 -9.71 27.00 -10.98
CA GLU A 60 -9.71 27.00 -12.43
C GLU A 60 -8.45 26.38 -13.06
N GLU A 61 -8.13 25.12 -12.77
CA GLU A 61 -7.12 24.39 -13.54
C GLU A 61 -7.75 23.69 -14.73
N LYS A 62 -7.88 24.50 -15.78
CA LYS A 62 -7.56 24.16 -17.17
C LYS A 62 -7.34 22.67 -17.40
N LYS A 63 -8.34 22.04 -18.00
CA LYS A 63 -8.13 21.00 -19.02
C LYS A 63 -7.37 21.59 -20.21
N GLU A 64 -6.15 22.08 -20.02
CA GLU A 64 -5.15 21.90 -21.06
C GLU A 64 -4.80 20.42 -20.98
N LYS A 65 -5.50 19.61 -21.80
CA LYS A 65 -4.88 18.41 -22.34
C LYS A 65 -3.44 18.82 -22.66
N PHE A 66 -2.47 18.16 -22.03
CA PHE A 66 -1.09 18.16 -22.51
C PHE A 66 -1.16 17.64 -23.95
N ASN A 67 -1.40 18.55 -24.89
CA ASN A 67 -1.29 18.31 -26.31
C ASN A 67 0.19 18.13 -26.52
N ASN A 68 0.60 16.87 -26.50
CA ASN A 68 1.94 16.40 -26.85
C ASN A 68 2.35 16.83 -28.27
N ASP A 69 1.43 17.44 -29.03
CA ASP A 69 1.69 18.12 -30.30
C ASP A 69 2.64 19.32 -30.20
N ARG A 70 2.81 19.97 -29.03
CA ARG A 70 3.78 21.09 -28.88
C ARG A 70 5.24 20.65 -28.77
N PHE A 71 5.51 19.35 -28.62
CA PHE A 71 6.87 18.78 -28.60
C PHE A 71 7.14 17.85 -29.79
N LYS A 72 6.35 17.97 -30.87
CA LYS A 72 6.89 17.55 -32.17
C LYS A 72 8.09 18.45 -32.41
N LEU A 73 9.31 17.89 -32.35
CA LEU A 73 10.54 18.49 -32.86
C LEU A 73 10.16 19.20 -34.16
N ALA A 74 10.01 20.52 -34.10
CA ALA A 74 9.64 21.30 -35.26
C ALA A 74 10.77 21.06 -36.24
N LYS A 75 10.48 20.30 -37.31
CA LYS A 75 11.42 20.19 -38.41
C LYS A 75 11.71 21.64 -38.83
N PRO A 76 12.99 22.05 -38.93
CA PRO A 76 13.30 23.40 -39.34
C PRO A 76 12.54 23.70 -40.63
N GLU A 77 11.87 24.86 -40.69
CA GLU A 77 11.11 25.25 -41.87
C GLU A 77 12.02 25.14 -43.10
N PRO A 78 11.56 24.54 -44.21
CA PRO A 78 12.38 24.35 -45.41
C PRO A 78 13.04 25.65 -45.90
N SER A 79 12.37 26.79 -45.71
CA SER A 79 12.84 28.14 -46.03
C SER A 79 14.11 28.54 -45.26
N LEU A 80 14.23 28.14 -43.99
CA LEU A 80 15.41 28.44 -43.16
C LEU A 80 16.62 27.59 -43.55
N ILE A 81 16.38 26.35 -44.00
CA ILE A 81 17.44 25.46 -44.48
C ILE A 81 18.05 26.03 -45.76
N GLU A 82 17.20 26.41 -46.72
CA GLU A 82 17.62 27.01 -47.98
C GLU A 82 18.33 28.35 -47.75
N SER A 83 17.85 29.16 -46.81
CA SER A 83 18.51 30.42 -46.43
C SER A 83 19.91 30.20 -45.82
N ALA A 84 20.08 29.21 -44.94
CA ALA A 84 21.37 28.91 -44.32
C ALA A 84 22.40 28.42 -45.35
N GLU A 85 22.01 27.52 -46.25
CA GLU A 85 22.88 26.99 -47.30
C GLU A 85 23.29 28.08 -48.29
N ASN A 86 22.37 28.97 -48.69
CA ASN A 86 22.69 30.12 -49.54
C ASN A 86 23.69 31.06 -48.86
N LEU A 87 23.52 31.34 -47.57
CA LEU A 87 24.48 32.14 -46.80
C LEU A 87 25.87 31.51 -46.75
N LYS A 88 25.97 30.19 -46.56
CA LYS A 88 27.26 29.48 -46.61
C LYS A 88 27.93 29.64 -47.97
N ILE A 89 27.20 29.43 -49.06
CA ILE A 89 27.72 29.56 -50.43
C ILE A 89 28.26 30.98 -50.66
N GLU A 90 27.50 31.99 -50.25
CA GLU A 90 27.92 33.39 -50.37
C GLU A 90 29.20 33.67 -49.57
N ILE A 91 29.26 33.27 -48.30
CA ILE A 91 30.44 33.43 -47.44
C ILE A 91 31.66 32.74 -48.05
N LEU A 92 31.51 31.49 -48.50
CA LEU A 92 32.58 30.73 -49.16
C LEU A 92 33.07 31.43 -50.43
N SER A 93 32.16 32.08 -51.19
CA SER A 93 32.54 32.86 -52.37
C SER A 93 33.44 34.05 -52.04
N TYR A 94 33.18 34.76 -50.94
CA TYR A 94 34.03 35.85 -50.45
C TYR A 94 35.40 35.36 -50.01
N ILE A 95 35.43 34.22 -49.30
CA ILE A 95 36.66 33.59 -48.82
C ILE A 95 37.53 33.12 -50.00
N ASN A 96 36.91 32.71 -51.10
CA ASN A 96 37.61 32.24 -52.31
C ASN A 96 38.24 33.35 -53.15
N LYS A 97 37.93 34.64 -52.92
CA LYS A 97 38.47 35.76 -53.73
C LYS A 97 40.00 35.92 -53.60
N LYS A 98 40.58 35.57 -52.45
CA LYS A 98 42.03 35.52 -52.22
C LYS A 98 42.38 34.26 -51.39
N PRO A 99 42.60 33.10 -52.02
CA PRO A 99 42.73 31.82 -51.30
C PRO A 99 44.11 31.57 -50.67
N ASN A 100 45.15 32.34 -51.04
CA ASN A 100 46.55 32.02 -50.69
C ASN A 100 47.22 32.96 -49.68
N PHE A 101 46.65 34.13 -49.38
CA PHE A 101 47.36 35.16 -48.58
C PHE A 101 47.58 34.78 -47.10
N LEU A 102 46.77 33.86 -46.55
CA LEU A 102 46.92 33.35 -45.17
C LEU A 102 47.84 32.13 -45.05
N LEU A 103 48.20 31.47 -46.17
CA LEU A 103 49.00 30.24 -46.13
C LEU A 103 50.48 30.49 -45.81
N GLU A 104 50.98 31.71 -46.07
CA GLU A 104 52.41 32.01 -45.96
C GLU A 104 52.85 32.56 -44.59
N ASN A 105 51.92 33.05 -43.77
CA ASN A 105 52.28 33.83 -42.56
C ASN A 105 51.56 33.42 -41.25
N TYR A 106 50.68 32.41 -41.25
CA TYR A 106 49.84 32.09 -40.08
C TYR A 106 49.80 30.59 -39.71
N PRO A 107 49.48 30.24 -38.44
CA PRO A 107 49.36 28.87 -37.98
C PRO A 107 48.35 28.02 -38.78
N PRO A 108 48.54 26.70 -38.91
CA PRO A 108 47.68 25.81 -39.70
C PRO A 108 46.19 25.79 -39.29
N HIS A 109 45.88 26.08 -38.02
CA HIS A 109 44.50 26.20 -37.50
C HIS A 109 43.84 27.57 -37.77
N GLN A 110 44.60 28.53 -38.33
CA GLN A 110 44.13 29.82 -38.80
C GLN A 110 44.16 29.89 -40.33
N THR A 111 44.15 28.73 -40.99
CA THR A 111 44.14 28.66 -42.45
C THR A 111 42.74 28.88 -42.99
N ILE A 112 42.68 29.42 -44.22
CA ILE A 112 41.43 29.53 -44.99
C ILE A 112 40.70 28.19 -45.08
N TYR A 113 41.45 27.07 -45.14
CA TYR A 113 40.87 25.73 -45.13
C TYR A 113 40.09 25.43 -43.83
N SER A 114 40.71 25.69 -42.67
CA SER A 114 40.06 25.46 -41.37
C SER A 114 38.79 26.32 -41.19
N LEU A 115 38.83 27.55 -41.69
CA LEU A 115 37.69 28.45 -41.66
C LEU A 115 36.54 27.97 -42.56
N LYS A 116 36.85 27.57 -43.80
CA LYS A 116 35.86 26.99 -44.74
C LYS A 116 35.19 25.77 -44.14
N HIS A 117 36.01 24.83 -43.63
CA HIS A 117 35.51 23.62 -43.01
C HIS A 117 34.60 23.91 -41.80
N ARG A 118 34.95 24.92 -40.98
CA ARG A 118 34.07 25.35 -39.86
C ARG A 118 32.74 25.90 -40.37
N ILE A 119 32.76 26.78 -41.38
CA ILE A 119 31.55 27.39 -41.96
C ILE A 119 30.64 26.35 -42.61
N GLU A 120 31.21 25.36 -43.30
CA GLU A 120 30.47 24.26 -43.92
C GLU A 120 29.73 23.41 -42.87
N ASN A 121 30.37 23.18 -41.72
CA ASN A 121 29.81 22.39 -40.63
C ASN A 121 28.78 23.13 -39.76
N LEU A 122 28.59 24.44 -39.96
CA LEU A 122 27.51 25.17 -39.29
C LEU A 122 26.16 24.64 -39.76
N THR A 123 25.23 24.49 -38.85
CA THR A 123 23.87 24.02 -39.07
C THR A 123 22.89 25.19 -39.27
N THR A 124 21.65 24.86 -39.58
CA THR A 124 20.56 25.82 -39.77
C THR A 124 20.19 26.58 -38.49
N ASN A 125 20.64 26.11 -37.33
CA ASN A 125 20.44 26.81 -36.06
C ASN A 125 21.43 27.97 -35.87
N GLU A 126 22.49 28.04 -36.69
CA GLU A 126 23.53 29.08 -36.64
C GLU A 126 23.38 30.16 -37.73
N VAL A 127 22.18 30.34 -38.29
CA VAL A 127 21.92 31.34 -39.36
C VAL A 127 22.38 32.75 -38.98
N TYR A 128 22.15 33.20 -37.75
CA TYR A 128 22.60 34.51 -37.28
C TYR A 128 24.13 34.64 -37.20
N LEU A 129 24.83 33.53 -36.91
CA LEU A 129 26.28 33.48 -36.92
C LEU A 129 26.80 33.62 -38.35
N LEU A 130 26.19 32.89 -39.30
CA LEU A 130 26.49 32.99 -40.73
C LEU A 130 26.24 34.42 -41.25
N GLU A 131 25.12 35.03 -40.90
CA GLU A 131 24.80 36.42 -41.30
C GLU A 131 25.80 37.43 -40.73
N THR A 132 26.24 37.25 -39.49
CA THR A 132 27.27 38.09 -38.86
C THR A 132 28.61 37.97 -39.59
N ILE A 133 29.02 36.74 -39.94
CA ILE A 133 30.24 36.48 -40.71
C ILE A 133 30.16 37.12 -42.10
N LYS A 134 29.03 36.93 -42.80
CA LYS A 134 28.77 37.55 -44.11
C LYS A 134 28.89 39.07 -44.03
N ASN A 135 28.24 39.70 -43.06
CA ASN A 135 28.27 41.15 -42.89
C ASN A 135 29.66 41.69 -42.54
N GLY A 136 30.49 40.90 -41.85
CA GLY A 136 31.91 41.20 -41.65
C GLY A 136 32.70 41.19 -42.96
N LEU A 137 32.49 40.17 -43.80
CA LEU A 137 33.19 40.00 -45.08
C LEU A 137 32.77 41.01 -46.16
N ILE A 138 31.49 41.41 -46.21
CA ILE A 138 30.98 42.38 -47.19
C ILE A 138 31.63 43.76 -47.03
N LYS A 139 32.02 44.13 -45.81
CA LYS A 139 32.64 45.43 -45.52
C LYS A 139 34.08 45.55 -46.05
N ILE A 140 34.66 44.45 -46.50
CA ILE A 140 36.05 44.38 -46.96
C ILE A 140 36.12 44.71 -48.46
N ASN A 141 36.87 45.76 -48.82
CA ASN A 141 37.17 46.05 -50.21
C ASN A 141 38.39 45.24 -50.69
N TYR A 142 38.13 44.03 -51.19
CA TYR A 142 39.17 43.06 -51.59
C TYR A 142 40.19 43.57 -52.62
N ASP A 143 39.82 44.57 -53.43
CA ASP A 143 40.66 45.12 -54.49
C ASP A 143 41.64 46.20 -53.99
N GLN A 144 41.39 46.75 -52.79
CA GLN A 144 42.13 47.89 -52.24
C GLN A 144 42.78 47.62 -50.87
N VAL A 145 42.42 46.50 -50.24
CA VAL A 145 42.88 46.15 -48.88
C VAL A 145 44.25 45.46 -48.91
N GLU A 146 45.15 45.92 -48.03
CA GLU A 146 46.43 45.27 -47.77
C GLU A 146 46.23 43.88 -47.12
N ASP A 147 47.11 42.93 -47.43
CA ASP A 147 46.97 41.55 -46.93
C ASP A 147 46.99 41.46 -45.38
N ARG A 148 47.58 42.44 -44.68
CA ARG A 148 47.56 42.54 -43.21
C ARG A 148 46.18 42.90 -42.65
N GLU A 149 45.50 43.86 -43.26
CA GLU A 149 44.14 44.25 -42.87
C GLU A 149 43.16 43.11 -43.16
N LEU A 150 43.33 42.43 -44.31
CA LEU A 150 42.57 41.23 -44.63
C LEU A 150 42.78 40.18 -43.52
N ALA A 151 44.02 39.88 -43.14
CA ALA A 151 44.33 38.88 -42.11
C ALA A 151 43.65 39.21 -40.76
N THR A 152 43.58 40.49 -40.39
CA THR A 152 42.93 40.93 -39.15
C THR A 152 41.45 40.54 -39.13
N HIS A 153 40.71 40.78 -40.23
CA HIS A 153 39.30 40.39 -40.32
C HIS A 153 39.07 38.87 -40.29
N TYR A 154 39.97 38.10 -40.90
CA TYR A 154 39.88 36.63 -40.83
C TYR A 154 40.15 36.11 -39.42
N ILE A 155 41.12 36.71 -38.71
CA ILE A 155 41.38 36.39 -37.30
C ILE A 155 40.15 36.72 -36.44
N GLU A 156 39.51 37.88 -36.64
CA GLU A 156 38.26 38.25 -35.95
C GLU A 156 37.18 37.19 -36.15
N ILE A 157 36.96 36.74 -37.39
CA ILE A 157 35.97 35.67 -37.70
C ILE A 157 36.34 34.36 -36.99
N ILE A 158 37.62 33.97 -37.00
CA ILE A 158 38.08 32.76 -36.31
C ILE A 158 37.83 32.85 -34.80
N THR A 159 38.18 33.97 -34.17
CA THR A 159 37.96 34.17 -32.73
C THR A 159 36.48 34.16 -32.35
N LEU A 160 35.61 34.67 -33.23
CA LEU A 160 34.16 34.61 -33.07
C LEU A 160 33.64 33.16 -33.15
N LEU A 161 34.14 32.37 -34.10
CA LEU A 161 33.79 30.94 -34.20
C LEU A 161 34.29 30.13 -33.00
N GLU A 162 35.50 30.41 -32.51
CA GLU A 162 36.04 29.75 -31.31
C GLU A 162 35.25 30.10 -30.04
N SER A 163 34.87 31.37 -29.90
CA SER A 163 34.01 31.82 -28.81
C SER A 163 32.64 31.15 -28.87
N TYR A 164 32.07 31.02 -30.07
CA TYR A 164 30.82 30.29 -30.27
C TYR A 164 30.96 28.82 -29.87
N ASP A 165 31.99 28.10 -30.34
CA ASP A 165 32.24 26.69 -30.02
C ASP A 165 32.38 26.48 -28.49
N SER A 166 33.09 27.38 -27.82
CA SER A 166 33.29 27.37 -26.37
C SER A 166 31.98 27.57 -25.60
N ILE A 167 31.18 28.56 -25.99
CA ILE A 167 29.87 28.85 -25.39
C ILE A 167 28.91 27.69 -25.67
N HIS A 168 28.86 27.18 -26.89
CA HIS A 168 28.02 26.07 -27.29
C HIS A 168 28.34 24.81 -26.48
N SER A 169 29.62 24.47 -26.35
CA SER A 169 30.09 23.34 -25.54
C SER A 169 29.74 23.52 -24.06
N SER A 170 29.98 24.71 -23.51
CA SER A 170 29.66 25.04 -22.11
C SER A 170 28.16 24.94 -21.84
N TYR A 171 27.34 25.49 -22.74
CA TYR A 171 25.88 25.40 -22.67
C TYR A 171 25.41 23.96 -22.77
N LYS A 172 25.92 23.18 -23.73
CA LYS A 172 25.58 21.76 -23.90
C LYS A 172 25.90 20.93 -22.66
N ASN A 173 27.08 21.15 -22.07
CA ASN A 173 27.48 20.46 -20.85
C ASN A 173 26.65 20.91 -19.64
N GLY A 174 26.40 22.21 -19.50
CA GLY A 174 25.54 22.76 -18.44
C GLY A 174 24.11 22.21 -18.51
N MET A 175 23.52 22.20 -19.71
CA MET A 175 22.19 21.64 -19.94
C MET A 175 22.15 20.14 -19.70
N LYS A 176 23.16 19.39 -20.16
CA LYS A 176 23.25 17.95 -19.88
C LYS A 176 23.24 17.67 -18.38
N ASN A 177 24.09 18.37 -17.62
CA ASN A 177 24.14 18.20 -16.17
C ASN A 177 22.82 18.59 -15.49
N PHE A 178 22.18 19.66 -15.95
CA PHE A 178 20.85 20.06 -15.47
C PHE A 178 19.81 18.96 -15.75
N TYR A 179 19.72 18.46 -16.98
CA TYR A 179 18.79 17.39 -17.35
C TYR A 179 19.05 16.10 -16.57
N ASP A 180 20.32 15.71 -16.40
CA ASP A 180 20.70 14.53 -15.64
C ASP A 180 20.27 14.66 -14.17
N SER A 181 20.44 15.84 -13.56
CA SER A 181 20.01 16.11 -12.19
C SER A 181 18.48 16.07 -12.04
N VAL A 182 17.75 16.73 -12.94
CA VAL A 182 16.28 16.73 -12.97
C VAL A 182 15.75 15.31 -13.21
N TRP A 183 16.40 14.54 -14.07
CA TRP A 183 16.04 13.15 -14.36
C TRP A 183 16.23 12.24 -13.14
N GLN A 184 17.32 12.42 -12.39
CA GLN A 184 17.55 11.68 -11.15
C GLN A 184 16.50 12.02 -10.09
N GLU A 185 16.19 13.31 -9.91
CA GLU A 185 15.18 13.76 -8.95
C GLU A 185 13.79 13.24 -9.33
N LEU A 186 13.40 13.38 -10.60
CA LEU A 186 12.13 12.87 -11.14
C LEU A 186 11.99 11.36 -10.93
N ASN A 187 13.02 10.57 -11.24
CA ASN A 187 13.01 9.14 -11.03
C ASN A 187 12.89 8.78 -9.54
N SER A 188 13.56 9.53 -8.67
CA SER A 188 13.45 9.33 -7.22
C SER A 188 12.02 9.57 -6.74
N GLU A 189 11.36 10.62 -7.24
CA GLU A 189 10.01 11.00 -6.85
C GLU A 189 8.96 10.03 -7.41
N ILE A 190 9.13 9.59 -8.67
CA ILE A 190 8.31 8.53 -9.27
C ILE A 190 8.41 7.23 -8.45
N ASN A 191 9.61 6.88 -7.97
CA ASN A 191 9.81 5.69 -7.15
C ASN A 191 9.15 5.82 -5.77
N LYS A 192 9.23 6.99 -5.12
CA LYS A 192 8.48 7.27 -3.87
C LYS A 192 6.98 7.19 -4.09
N PHE A 193 6.47 7.76 -5.18
CA PHE A 193 5.06 7.70 -5.52
C PHE A 193 4.59 6.26 -5.75
N ARG A 194 5.39 5.44 -6.44
CA ARG A 194 5.11 4.00 -6.61
C ARG A 194 5.05 3.27 -5.26
N ARG A 195 6.00 3.53 -4.34
CA ARG A 195 5.97 2.98 -2.96
C ARG A 195 4.66 3.32 -2.27
N LEU A 196 4.30 4.61 -2.28
CA LEU A 196 3.11 5.11 -1.60
C LEU A 196 1.82 4.51 -2.18
N ASN A 197 1.75 4.38 -3.51
CA ASN A 197 0.61 3.77 -4.18
C ASN A 197 0.42 2.29 -3.78
N GLU A 198 1.51 1.53 -3.65
CA GLU A 198 1.44 0.13 -3.20
C GLU A 198 1.00 0.01 -1.74
N VAL A 199 1.50 0.87 -0.86
CA VAL A 199 1.02 0.96 0.54
C VAL A 199 -0.47 1.28 0.58
N LEU A 200 -0.92 2.26 -0.21
CA LEU A 200 -2.32 2.69 -0.22
C LEU A 200 -3.28 1.62 -0.77
N LYS A 201 -2.85 0.84 -1.77
CA LYS A 201 -3.61 -0.32 -2.26
C LYS A 201 -3.82 -1.36 -1.15
N ASN A 202 -2.78 -1.65 -0.37
CA ASN A 202 -2.85 -2.63 0.72
C ASN A 202 -3.57 -2.10 1.97
N ALA A 203 -3.52 -0.79 2.23
CA ALA A 203 -4.17 -0.15 3.37
C ALA A 203 -5.69 -0.41 3.41
N LYS A 204 -6.35 -0.45 2.24
CA LYS A 204 -7.78 -0.81 2.15
C LYS A 204 -8.05 -2.22 2.68
N THR A 205 -7.21 -3.19 2.31
CA THR A 205 -7.32 -4.57 2.76
C THR A 205 -6.99 -4.69 4.24
N SER A 206 -5.93 -4.02 4.71
CA SER A 206 -5.57 -3.96 6.13
C SER A 206 -6.70 -3.41 7.00
N HIS A 207 -7.37 -2.34 6.56
CA HIS A 207 -8.52 -1.77 7.26
C HIS A 207 -9.69 -2.76 7.43
N VAL A 208 -9.89 -3.69 6.49
CA VAL A 208 -10.90 -4.75 6.64
C VAL A 208 -10.56 -5.67 7.81
N TYR A 209 -9.29 -6.09 7.93
CA TYR A 209 -8.83 -6.92 9.04
C TYR A 209 -8.80 -6.16 10.36
N GLN A 210 -8.45 -4.88 10.36
CA GLN A 210 -8.56 -4.00 11.53
C GLN A 210 -10.00 -3.94 12.07
N LYS A 211 -10.98 -3.84 11.18
CA LYS A 211 -12.40 -3.87 11.55
C LYS A 211 -12.81 -5.24 12.13
N SER A 212 -12.34 -6.33 11.54
CA SER A 212 -12.58 -7.70 12.02
C SER A 212 -11.97 -7.96 13.40
N GLU A 213 -10.75 -7.47 13.63
CA GLU A 213 -10.05 -7.51 14.93
C GLU A 213 -10.85 -6.75 15.99
N ARG A 214 -11.27 -5.51 15.70
CA ARG A 214 -12.11 -4.73 16.61
C ARG A 214 -13.39 -5.46 16.98
N GLN A 215 -14.11 -5.99 15.99
CA GLN A 215 -15.35 -6.74 16.23
C GLN A 215 -15.11 -7.99 17.10
N SER A 216 -14.06 -8.75 16.82
CA SER A 216 -13.71 -9.95 17.57
C SER A 216 -13.24 -9.61 19.00
N SER A 217 -12.52 -8.51 19.17
CA SER A 217 -12.09 -8.03 20.49
C SER A 217 -13.26 -7.60 21.37
N LEU A 218 -14.26 -6.90 20.81
CA LEU A 218 -15.47 -6.54 21.54
C LEU A 218 -16.26 -7.78 21.95
N ALA A 219 -16.41 -8.75 21.04
CA ALA A 219 -17.06 -10.02 21.36
C ALA A 219 -16.33 -10.74 22.50
N PHE A 220 -14.99 -10.83 22.45
CA PHE A 220 -14.18 -11.41 23.53
C PHE A 220 -14.49 -10.77 24.89
N TYR A 221 -14.45 -9.43 24.99
CA TYR A 221 -14.73 -8.74 26.26
C TYR A 221 -16.16 -8.95 26.74
N ILE A 222 -17.14 -9.01 25.83
CA ILE A 222 -18.54 -9.30 26.18
C ILE A 222 -18.67 -10.70 26.78
N TYR A 223 -18.13 -11.74 26.13
CA TYR A 223 -18.23 -13.12 26.64
C TYR A 223 -17.45 -13.32 27.94
N LEU A 224 -16.28 -12.68 28.07
CA LEU A 224 -15.50 -12.71 29.30
C LEU A 224 -16.25 -12.01 30.44
N GLY A 225 -16.83 -10.83 30.18
CA GLY A 225 -17.64 -10.10 31.15
C GLY A 225 -18.86 -10.90 31.59
N LEU A 226 -19.57 -11.53 30.65
CA LEU A 226 -20.69 -12.43 30.96
C LEU A 226 -20.25 -13.61 31.81
N ALA A 227 -19.08 -14.22 31.55
CA ALA A 227 -18.56 -15.31 32.37
C ALA A 227 -18.25 -14.87 33.81
N LEU A 228 -17.70 -13.68 34.00
CA LEU A 228 -17.46 -13.13 35.35
C LEU A 228 -18.77 -12.84 36.09
N ILE A 229 -19.75 -12.26 35.39
CA ILE A 229 -21.08 -11.98 35.96
C ILE A 229 -21.77 -13.29 36.36
N THR A 230 -21.70 -14.34 35.54
CA THR A 230 -22.31 -15.63 35.87
C THR A 230 -21.63 -16.28 37.07
N ILE A 231 -20.31 -16.19 37.23
CA ILE A 231 -19.61 -16.66 38.44
C ILE A 231 -20.16 -15.95 39.69
N VAL A 232 -20.28 -14.62 39.65
CA VAL A 232 -20.83 -13.84 40.78
C VAL A 232 -22.27 -14.24 41.07
N LEU A 233 -23.11 -14.36 40.05
CA LEU A 233 -24.50 -14.81 40.19
C LEU A 233 -24.61 -16.21 40.78
N THR A 234 -23.75 -17.15 40.38
CA THR A 234 -23.73 -18.51 40.94
C THR A 234 -23.37 -18.50 42.42
N VAL A 235 -22.42 -17.67 42.85
CA VAL A 235 -22.07 -17.52 44.27
C VAL A 235 -23.22 -16.92 45.06
N LEU A 236 -23.82 -15.83 44.56
CA LEU A 236 -24.98 -15.19 45.20
C LEU A 236 -26.18 -16.14 45.29
N PHE A 237 -26.45 -16.90 44.22
CA PHE A 237 -27.49 -17.92 44.18
C PHE A 237 -27.24 -19.03 45.21
N SER A 238 -25.99 -19.46 45.38
CA SER A 238 -25.60 -20.45 46.39
C SER A 238 -25.83 -19.92 47.82
N ILE A 239 -25.51 -18.65 48.09
CA ILE A 239 -25.76 -18.00 49.39
C ILE A 239 -27.27 -17.86 49.63
N PHE A 240 -28.03 -17.41 48.63
CA PHE A 240 -29.48 -17.27 48.71
C PHE A 240 -30.19 -18.60 49.02
N ILE A 241 -29.77 -19.70 48.37
CA ILE A 241 -30.29 -21.05 48.66
C ILE A 241 -29.97 -21.48 50.11
N LEU A 242 -28.84 -21.06 50.68
CA LEU A 242 -28.48 -21.36 52.07
C LEU A 242 -29.37 -20.60 53.07
N GLU A 243 -29.61 -19.31 52.83
CA GLU A 243 -30.46 -18.49 53.70
C GLU A 243 -31.91 -18.99 53.70
N GLN A 244 -32.43 -19.37 52.53
CA GLN A 244 -33.81 -19.83 52.37
C GLN A 244 -34.04 -21.30 52.76
N LYS A 245 -33.05 -21.98 53.32
CA LYS A 245 -33.15 -23.40 53.73
C LYS A 245 -34.35 -23.66 54.64
N LYS A 246 -34.65 -22.76 55.58
CA LYS A 246 -35.83 -22.89 56.47
C LYS A 246 -37.14 -22.79 55.68
N TYR A 247 -37.24 -21.84 54.75
CA TYR A 247 -38.40 -21.65 53.89
C TYR A 247 -38.66 -22.88 53.01
N PHE A 248 -37.62 -23.42 52.36
CA PHE A 248 -37.72 -24.62 51.53
C PHE A 248 -38.16 -25.87 52.32
N LYS A 249 -37.72 -26.00 53.58
CA LYS A 249 -38.10 -27.12 54.44
C LYS A 249 -39.54 -27.00 54.96
N THR A 250 -39.97 -25.78 55.32
CA THR A 250 -41.26 -25.57 56.01
C THR A 250 -42.45 -25.41 55.07
N ILE A 251 -42.27 -24.82 53.88
CA ILE A 251 -43.40 -24.50 52.99
C ILE A 251 -43.50 -25.46 51.79
N LEU A 252 -42.37 -25.98 51.31
CA LEU A 252 -42.34 -26.87 50.14
C LEU A 252 -42.25 -28.36 50.53
N GLU A 253 -42.17 -28.68 51.83
CA GLU A 253 -42.01 -30.05 52.37
C GLU A 253 -40.88 -30.84 51.68
N ILE A 254 -39.84 -30.14 51.20
CA ILE A 254 -38.74 -30.76 50.49
C ILE A 254 -37.85 -31.50 51.48
N ASP A 255 -37.61 -32.77 51.20
CA ASP A 255 -36.77 -33.62 52.02
C ASP A 255 -35.30 -33.19 51.94
N ASN A 256 -34.51 -33.49 52.97
CA ASN A 256 -33.13 -32.98 53.08
C ASN A 256 -32.26 -33.45 51.89
N TYR A 257 -32.55 -34.64 51.35
CA TYR A 257 -31.88 -35.19 50.17
C TYR A 257 -32.18 -34.38 48.89
N ASP A 258 -33.44 -34.06 48.64
CA ASP A 258 -33.89 -33.32 47.45
C ASP A 258 -33.35 -31.88 47.43
N TYR A 259 -33.21 -31.25 48.61
CA TYR A 259 -32.56 -29.95 48.75
C TYR A 259 -31.09 -29.97 48.30
N TRP A 260 -30.32 -30.98 48.73
CA TRP A 260 -28.93 -31.13 48.31
C TRP A 260 -28.80 -31.47 46.83
N ALA A 261 -29.70 -32.29 46.28
CA ALA A 261 -29.73 -32.61 44.86
C ALA A 261 -30.00 -31.36 43.99
N LEU A 262 -30.94 -30.50 44.37
CA LEU A 262 -31.23 -29.22 43.70
C LEU A 262 -30.02 -28.27 43.71
N LYS A 263 -29.33 -28.18 44.85
CA LYS A 263 -28.13 -27.35 44.96
C LYS A 263 -27.02 -27.86 44.04
N LEU A 264 -26.77 -29.17 44.04
CA LEU A 264 -25.69 -29.78 43.29
C LEU A 264 -25.94 -29.70 41.77
N THR A 265 -27.19 -29.91 41.34
CA THR A 265 -27.59 -29.75 39.93
C THR A 265 -27.51 -28.29 39.46
N GLY A 266 -27.93 -27.31 40.28
CA GLY A 266 -27.80 -25.88 39.96
C GLY A 266 -26.35 -25.42 39.82
N ILE A 267 -25.46 -25.93 40.68
CA ILE A 267 -24.01 -25.70 40.57
C ILE A 267 -23.47 -26.32 39.27
N PHE A 268 -23.87 -27.55 38.93
CA PHE A 268 -23.41 -28.23 37.72
C PHE A 268 -23.82 -27.49 36.43
N ILE A 269 -25.06 -27.01 36.36
CA ILE A 269 -25.56 -26.18 35.25
C ILE A 269 -24.75 -24.89 35.15
N SER A 270 -24.47 -24.24 36.28
CA SER A 270 -23.66 -23.03 36.34
C SER A 270 -22.24 -23.25 35.82
N ILE A 271 -21.57 -24.32 36.24
CA ILE A 271 -20.22 -24.70 35.77
C ILE A 271 -20.23 -24.93 34.25
N THR A 272 -21.24 -25.62 33.73
CA THR A 272 -21.38 -25.88 32.29
C THR A 272 -21.54 -24.59 31.51
N LEU A 273 -22.37 -23.66 32.00
CA LEU A 273 -22.59 -22.35 31.37
C LEU A 273 -21.31 -21.48 31.40
N ILE A 274 -20.62 -21.43 32.54
CA ILE A 274 -19.34 -20.70 32.68
C ILE A 274 -18.32 -21.28 31.71
N THR A 275 -18.19 -22.60 31.65
CA THR A 275 -17.26 -23.30 30.75
C THR A 275 -17.56 -22.97 29.28
N PHE A 276 -18.84 -22.95 28.90
CA PHE A 276 -19.27 -22.55 27.56
C PHE A 276 -18.89 -21.10 27.23
N LEU A 277 -19.15 -20.16 28.13
CA LEU A 277 -18.83 -18.74 27.93
C LEU A 277 -17.31 -18.50 27.82
N ILE A 278 -16.51 -19.18 28.65
CA ILE A 278 -15.05 -19.12 28.58
C ILE A 278 -14.56 -19.69 27.24
N LYS A 279 -15.09 -20.84 26.80
CA LYS A 279 -14.74 -21.44 25.51
C LYS A 279 -15.06 -20.49 24.36
N GLN A 280 -16.19 -19.79 24.43
CA GLN A 280 -16.58 -18.79 23.43
C GLN A 280 -15.64 -17.57 23.45
N ALA A 281 -15.25 -17.09 24.63
CA ALA A 281 -14.27 -16.01 24.77
C ALA A 281 -12.93 -16.41 24.12
N VAL A 282 -12.39 -17.59 24.44
CA VAL A 282 -11.13 -18.08 23.85
C VAL A 282 -11.23 -18.19 22.32
N HIS A 283 -12.37 -18.64 21.78
CA HIS A 283 -12.58 -18.66 20.34
C HIS A 283 -12.48 -17.27 19.70
N TYR A 284 -13.12 -16.26 20.29
CA TYR A 284 -13.03 -14.88 19.79
C TYR A 284 -11.65 -14.25 19.99
N GLN A 285 -10.92 -14.63 21.03
CA GLN A 285 -9.53 -14.25 21.23
C GLN A 285 -8.65 -14.77 20.08
N LYS A 286 -8.75 -16.07 19.75
CA LYS A 286 -8.01 -16.64 18.61
C LYS A 286 -8.34 -15.95 17.29
N LYS A 287 -9.62 -15.63 17.07
CA LYS A 287 -10.06 -14.90 15.87
C LYS A 287 -9.50 -13.48 15.80
N LYS A 288 -9.44 -12.78 16.93
CA LYS A 288 -8.79 -11.47 17.05
C LYS A 288 -7.30 -11.57 16.73
N ASP A 289 -6.59 -12.51 17.35
CA ASP A 289 -5.15 -12.66 17.18
C ASP A 289 -4.78 -13.02 15.73
N GLN A 290 -5.58 -13.88 15.09
CA GLN A 290 -5.43 -14.19 13.67
C GLN A 290 -5.65 -12.93 12.80
N ALA A 291 -6.71 -12.16 13.05
CA ALA A 291 -6.98 -10.94 12.28
C ALA A 291 -5.87 -9.90 12.46
N GLN A 292 -5.35 -9.75 13.68
CA GLN A 292 -4.24 -8.85 14.00
C GLN A 292 -2.95 -9.28 13.28
N ARG A 293 -2.62 -10.57 13.31
CA ARG A 293 -1.46 -11.11 12.59
C ARG A 293 -1.56 -10.84 11.09
N ILE A 294 -2.70 -11.16 10.48
CA ILE A 294 -2.92 -10.95 9.04
C ILE A 294 -2.83 -9.46 8.70
N ARG A 295 -3.39 -8.57 9.54
CA ARG A 295 -3.28 -7.12 9.37
C ARG A 295 -1.82 -6.67 9.30
N LEU A 296 -1.01 -7.09 10.28
CA LEU A 296 0.41 -6.76 10.35
C LEU A 296 1.19 -7.33 9.16
N GLU A 297 0.91 -8.55 8.74
CA GLU A 297 1.51 -9.15 7.55
C GLU A 297 1.18 -8.34 6.27
N LEU A 298 -0.07 -7.89 6.11
CA LEU A 298 -0.50 -7.09 4.97
C LEU A 298 0.06 -5.67 4.98
N ASP A 299 0.21 -5.05 6.16
CA ASP A 299 0.82 -3.73 6.33
C ASP A 299 2.31 -3.76 5.99
N ALA A 300 3.02 -4.84 6.35
CA ALA A 300 4.43 -5.00 6.07
C ALA A 300 4.72 -5.46 4.62
N LEU A 301 3.76 -6.11 3.96
CA LEU A 301 3.93 -6.69 2.63
C LEU A 301 4.48 -5.71 1.57
N PRO A 302 4.00 -4.46 1.42
CA PRO A 302 4.51 -3.51 0.43
C PRO A 302 6.01 -3.28 0.57
N THR A 303 6.50 -3.19 1.81
CA THR A 303 7.93 -2.97 2.11
C THR A 303 8.78 -4.14 1.64
N TYR A 304 8.33 -5.37 1.87
CA TYR A 304 9.09 -6.58 1.49
C TYR A 304 9.11 -6.84 -0.02
N ILE A 305 8.03 -6.48 -0.73
CA ILE A 305 7.92 -6.77 -2.16
C ILE A 305 8.35 -5.59 -3.05
N PHE A 306 8.74 -4.45 -2.46
CA PHE A 306 8.97 -3.24 -3.26
C PHE A 306 10.17 -3.38 -4.21
N ASP A 307 11.28 -3.97 -3.75
CA ASP A 307 12.52 -4.07 -4.53
C ASP A 307 12.54 -5.28 -5.49
N LEU A 308 11.49 -6.09 -5.51
CA LEU A 308 11.37 -7.26 -6.39
C LEU A 308 10.94 -6.86 -7.82
N GLU A 309 11.17 -7.74 -8.78
CA GLU A 309 10.62 -7.58 -10.14
C GLU A 309 9.08 -7.72 -10.15
N GLU A 310 8.39 -7.08 -11.10
CA GLU A 310 6.93 -7.15 -11.18
C GLU A 310 6.40 -8.59 -11.31
N LYS A 311 7.15 -9.47 -11.97
CA LYS A 311 6.79 -10.89 -12.12
C LYS A 311 6.76 -11.59 -10.78
N ASP A 312 7.77 -11.36 -9.94
CA ASP A 312 7.87 -11.95 -8.61
C ASP A 312 6.84 -11.37 -7.65
N LYS A 313 6.56 -10.07 -7.72
CA LYS A 313 5.47 -9.44 -6.96
C LYS A 313 4.12 -10.09 -7.28
N LYS A 314 3.85 -10.39 -8.56
CA LYS A 314 2.61 -11.07 -8.98
C LYS A 314 2.55 -12.52 -8.47
N ASN A 315 3.67 -13.24 -8.51
CA ASN A 315 3.77 -14.61 -8.00
C ASN A 315 3.52 -14.66 -6.48
N ILE A 316 4.19 -13.79 -5.71
CA ILE A 316 3.99 -13.69 -4.25
C ILE A 316 2.53 -13.36 -3.94
N ARG A 317 1.92 -12.40 -4.65
CA ARG A 317 0.48 -12.11 -4.46
C ARG A 317 -0.39 -13.32 -4.75
N LYS A 318 -0.10 -14.08 -5.82
CA LYS A 318 -0.83 -15.28 -6.18
C LYS A 318 -0.74 -16.36 -5.10
N GLU A 319 0.42 -16.54 -4.48
CA GLU A 319 0.62 -17.47 -3.36
C GLU A 319 -0.05 -17.02 -2.05
N LEU A 320 -0.13 -15.70 -1.83
CA LEU A 320 -0.76 -15.13 -0.64
C LEU A 320 -2.29 -15.13 -0.70
N ILE A 321 -2.88 -15.13 -1.91
CA ILE A 321 -4.34 -15.19 -2.09
C ILE A 321 -4.97 -16.37 -1.31
N PRO A 322 -4.58 -17.64 -1.52
CA PRO A 322 -5.16 -18.76 -0.79
C PRO A 322 -4.83 -18.72 0.71
N LYS A 323 -3.77 -18.03 1.13
CA LYS A 323 -3.42 -17.88 2.56
C LYS A 323 -4.37 -16.92 3.28
N TYR A 324 -4.81 -15.85 2.63
CA TYR A 324 -5.62 -14.80 3.25
C TYR A 324 -7.10 -14.83 2.87
N PHE A 325 -7.44 -15.38 1.71
CA PHE A 325 -8.80 -15.42 1.15
C PHE A 325 -9.29 -16.86 1.03
N GLY A 326 -10.45 -17.14 1.62
CA GLY A 326 -11.13 -18.43 1.45
C GLY A 326 -10.56 -19.60 2.25
N ASN A 327 -9.52 -19.40 3.06
CA ASN A 327 -9.02 -20.47 3.92
C ASN A 327 -9.84 -20.54 5.22
N ASN A 328 -10.51 -21.67 5.42
CA ASN A 328 -11.26 -21.96 6.64
C ASN A 328 -10.25 -22.22 7.75
N SER A 329 -9.97 -21.21 8.57
CA SER A 329 -9.15 -21.30 9.79
C SER A 329 -9.55 -22.48 10.69
N ASP A 330 -10.77 -23.01 10.55
CA ASP A 330 -11.22 -24.19 11.28
C ASP A 330 -10.36 -25.43 10.99
N LEU A 331 -9.86 -25.66 9.77
CA LEU A 331 -9.15 -26.90 9.43
C LEU A 331 -7.78 -27.03 10.10
N THR A 332 -7.03 -25.93 10.22
CA THR A 332 -5.72 -25.91 10.88
C THR A 332 -5.85 -26.03 12.39
N THR A 333 -6.83 -25.35 13.02
CA THR A 333 -7.12 -25.58 14.45
C THR A 333 -7.69 -26.97 14.74
N LEU A 334 -8.50 -27.56 13.84
CA LEU A 334 -8.97 -28.95 14.00
C LEU A 334 -7.82 -29.95 13.91
N ASN A 335 -6.85 -29.71 13.02
CA ASN A 335 -5.66 -30.55 12.88
C ASN A 335 -4.69 -30.37 14.06
N GLU A 336 -4.49 -29.16 14.58
CA GLU A 336 -3.71 -28.94 15.81
C GLU A 336 -4.38 -29.59 17.02
N ILE A 337 -5.71 -29.47 17.16
CA ILE A 337 -6.45 -30.16 18.22
C ILE A 337 -6.38 -31.68 18.02
N GLY A 338 -6.49 -32.17 16.79
CA GLY A 338 -6.32 -33.58 16.45
C GLY A 338 -4.92 -34.12 16.77
N ASN A 339 -3.88 -33.31 16.55
CA ASN A 339 -2.50 -33.65 16.92
C ASN A 339 -2.31 -33.66 18.44
N ILE A 340 -2.85 -32.69 19.17
CA ILE A 340 -2.79 -32.67 20.65
C ILE A 340 -3.56 -33.84 21.25
N VAL A 341 -4.73 -34.17 20.71
CA VAL A 341 -5.54 -35.32 21.17
C VAL A 341 -4.85 -36.64 20.86
N THR A 342 -4.24 -36.80 19.68
CA THR A 342 -3.48 -38.01 19.35
C THR A 342 -2.22 -38.13 20.19
N GLU A 343 -1.53 -37.03 20.49
CA GLU A 343 -0.37 -37.00 21.37
C GLU A 343 -0.74 -37.35 22.82
N GLN A 344 -1.87 -36.84 23.33
CA GLN A 344 -2.43 -37.20 24.64
C GLN A 344 -2.91 -38.66 24.71
N LEU A 345 -3.54 -39.18 23.66
CA LEU A 345 -3.93 -40.59 23.57
C LEU A 345 -2.70 -41.50 23.53
N LYS A 346 -1.64 -41.07 22.85
CA LYS A 346 -0.37 -41.79 22.80
C LYS A 346 0.32 -41.80 24.16
N THR A 347 0.43 -40.64 24.83
CA THR A 347 0.97 -40.60 26.20
C THR A 347 0.13 -41.40 27.18
N SER A 348 -1.20 -41.34 27.08
CA SER A 348 -2.10 -42.13 27.94
C SER A 348 -1.96 -43.64 27.68
N SER A 349 -1.77 -44.04 26.42
CA SER A 349 -1.52 -45.43 26.02
C SER A 349 -0.15 -45.92 26.51
N ASP A 350 0.89 -45.09 26.39
CA ASP A 350 2.24 -45.41 26.85
C ASP A 350 2.30 -45.48 28.39
N VAL A 351 1.58 -44.61 29.09
CA VAL A 351 1.41 -44.67 30.56
C VAL A 351 0.60 -45.90 30.98
N ALA A 352 -0.46 -46.25 30.25
CA ALA A 352 -1.25 -47.46 30.53
C ALA A 352 -0.46 -48.75 30.27
N LYS A 353 0.35 -48.78 29.21
CA LYS A 353 1.29 -49.89 28.92
C LYS A 353 2.37 -49.99 29.97
N SER A 354 3.01 -48.88 30.32
CA SER A 354 4.02 -48.84 31.39
C SER A 354 3.43 -49.28 32.73
N SER A 355 2.20 -48.85 33.05
CA SER A 355 1.49 -49.30 34.25
C SER A 355 1.12 -50.78 34.19
N ALA A 356 0.74 -51.31 33.03
CA ALA A 356 0.45 -52.73 32.85
C ALA A 356 1.72 -53.59 32.91
N GLU A 357 2.86 -53.09 32.42
CA GLU A 357 4.17 -53.73 32.55
C GLU A 357 4.66 -53.71 34.00
N VAL A 358 4.44 -52.61 34.73
CA VAL A 358 4.72 -52.51 36.17
C VAL A 358 3.81 -53.45 36.97
N ILE A 359 2.52 -53.54 36.65
CA ILE A 359 1.60 -54.50 37.30
C ILE A 359 2.03 -55.93 37.00
N LYS A 360 2.39 -56.26 35.76
CA LYS A 360 2.94 -57.58 35.39
C LYS A 360 4.27 -57.89 36.09
N ALA A 361 5.11 -56.89 36.33
CA ALA A 361 6.35 -57.06 37.08
C ALA A 361 6.13 -57.21 38.59
N LEU A 362 5.05 -56.64 39.12
CA LEU A 362 4.66 -56.73 40.55
C LEU A 362 3.77 -57.92 40.89
N THR A 363 3.16 -58.58 39.90
CA THR A 363 2.52 -59.90 40.05
C THR A 363 3.48 -60.99 39.57
N PRO A 364 4.42 -61.48 40.42
CA PRO A 364 5.15 -62.69 40.09
C PRO A 364 4.18 -63.87 40.07
N LYS A 365 4.39 -64.80 39.13
CA LYS A 365 3.66 -66.07 39.07
C LYS A 365 3.83 -66.89 40.34
#